data_AF-A0AAW4VMU5-F1
#
_entry.id   AF-A0AAW4VMU5-F1
#
_cell.length_a   1.000
_cell.length_b   1.000
_cell.length_c   1.000
_cell.angle_alpha   90.00
_cell.angle_beta   90.00
_cell.angle_gamma   90.00
#
_symmetry.space_group_name_H-M   'P 1'
#
loop_
_entity.id
_entity.type
_entity.pdbx_description
1 polymer ?
#
loop_
_entity_poly.entity_id
_entity_poly.type
_entity_poly.pdbx_seq_one_letter_code
_entity_poly.pdbx_strand_id
1 'polypeptide(L)'
;MKKIIYKKEGNNMILDELLRLIKPVGKIFLVDKKGNSLAKINASEIELIQEYKNKEVTEIYSSNITEGMNLFSVFVIEIKI
;
A
#
# COMPACT_ATOMS: atom_id res chain seq x y z
N MET A 1 0.18 -15.69 -2.47
CA MET A 1 1.48 -15.56 -3.16
C MET A 1 1.76 -14.09 -3.36
N LYS A 2 2.89 -13.57 -2.87
CA LYS A 2 3.29 -12.16 -2.98
C LYS A 2 3.88 -11.93 -4.37
N LYS A 3 3.34 -11.00 -5.15
CA LYS A 3 3.93 -10.56 -6.42
C LYS A 3 4.39 -9.12 -6.27
N ILE A 4 5.71 -8.94 -6.23
CA ILE A 4 6.33 -7.61 -6.11
C ILE A 4 6.17 -6.87 -7.44
N ILE A 5 5.64 -5.65 -7.36
CA ILE A 5 5.43 -4.75 -8.51
C ILE A 5 6.53 -3.68 -8.53
N TYR A 6 6.92 -3.21 -7.36
CA TYR A 6 8.01 -2.27 -7.19
C TYR A 6 8.76 -2.60 -5.89
N LYS A 7 10.09 -2.52 -5.97
CA LYS A 7 10.97 -2.59 -4.81
C LYS A 7 12.05 -1.54 -4.98
N LYS A 8 12.33 -0.80 -3.91
CA LYS A 8 13.24 0.33 -3.95
C LYS A 8 14.70 -0.10 -4.19
N GLU A 9 15.31 0.43 -5.26
CA GLU A 9 16.78 0.42 -5.54
C GLU A 9 17.33 1.82 -5.91
N GLY A 10 16.63 2.92 -5.58
CA GLY A 10 16.98 4.29 -5.99
C GLY A 10 16.06 5.38 -5.39
N ASN A 11 15.90 6.53 -6.06
CA ASN A 11 15.20 7.75 -5.60
C ASN A 11 13.94 7.49 -4.75
N ASN A 12 13.74 8.35 -3.74
CA ASN A 12 12.64 8.23 -2.77
C ASN A 12 11.27 8.42 -3.45
N MET A 13 10.48 7.35 -3.57
CA MET A 13 9.08 7.46 -3.96
C MET A 13 8.24 7.77 -2.73
N ILE A 14 7.56 8.91 -2.76
CA ILE A 14 6.67 9.36 -1.68
C ILE A 14 5.28 8.78 -1.89
N LEU A 15 4.62 8.37 -0.80
CA LEU A 15 3.31 7.74 -0.83
C LEU A 15 2.30 8.57 -1.63
N ASP A 16 2.17 9.87 -1.35
CA ASP A 16 1.20 10.72 -2.05
C ASP A 16 1.46 10.82 -3.56
N GLU A 17 2.72 10.87 -3.96
CA GLU A 17 3.12 10.91 -5.36
C GLU A 17 2.79 9.59 -6.07
N LEU A 18 3.11 8.47 -5.43
CA LEU A 18 2.76 7.14 -5.92
C LEU A 18 1.26 7.02 -6.13
N LEU A 19 0.47 7.40 -5.14
CA LEU A 19 -0.98 7.23 -5.16
C LEU A 19 -1.63 8.08 -6.26
N ARG A 20 -1.10 9.28 -6.52
CA ARG A 20 -1.49 10.11 -7.66
C ARG A 20 -1.12 9.48 -9.01
N LEU A 21 0.01 8.79 -9.08
CA LEU A 21 0.50 8.16 -10.31
C LEU A 21 -0.30 6.92 -10.68
N ILE A 22 -0.46 5.98 -9.74
CA ILE A 22 -1.05 4.67 -10.03
C ILE A 22 -2.58 4.69 -9.98
N LYS A 23 -3.19 5.69 -9.33
CA LYS A 23 -4.65 5.82 -9.13
C LYS A 23 -5.29 4.47 -8.78
N PRO A 24 -4.91 3.91 -7.63
CA PRO A 24 -5.25 2.54 -7.31
C PRO A 24 -6.77 2.34 -7.26
N VAL A 25 -7.21 1.10 -7.48
CA VAL A 25 -8.62 0.68 -7.39
C VAL A 25 -8.75 -0.49 -6.43
N GLY A 26 -9.91 -0.63 -5.79
CA GLY A 26 -10.17 -1.68 -4.81
C GLY A 26 -9.59 -1.37 -3.42
N LYS A 27 -9.08 -2.38 -2.73
CA LYS A 27 -8.57 -2.27 -1.36
C LYS A 27 -7.05 -2.08 -1.35
N ILE A 28 -6.59 -1.13 -0.55
CA ILE A 28 -5.17 -0.89 -0.26
C ILE A 28 -4.88 -1.24 1.18
N PHE A 29 -3.79 -1.98 1.36
CA PHE A 29 -3.22 -2.28 2.67
C PHE A 29 -1.92 -1.53 2.83
N LEU A 30 -1.89 -0.64 3.82
CA LEU A 30 -0.68 0.04 4.21
C LEU A 30 0.00 -0.75 5.33
N VAL A 31 1.29 -1.03 5.17
CA VAL A 31 2.07 -1.81 6.14
C VAL A 31 3.41 -1.15 6.43
N ASP A 32 3.98 -1.45 7.59
CA ASP A 32 5.38 -1.10 7.88
C ASP A 32 6.35 -2.15 7.32
N LYS A 33 7.66 -1.88 7.43
CA LYS A 33 8.74 -2.80 7.00
C LYS A 33 8.77 -4.16 7.70
N LYS A 34 8.09 -4.31 8.85
CA LYS A 34 7.97 -5.58 9.56
C LYS A 34 6.71 -6.35 9.12
N GLY A 35 5.91 -5.78 8.22
CA GLY A 35 4.64 -6.33 7.76
C GLY A 35 3.48 -6.06 8.71
N ASN A 36 3.63 -5.18 9.70
CA ASN A 36 2.53 -4.80 10.58
C ASN A 36 1.51 -3.98 9.80
N SER A 37 0.23 -4.30 10.00
CA SER A 37 -0.88 -3.55 9.40
C SER A 37 -0.96 -2.16 10.02
N LEU A 38 -0.84 -1.13 9.19
CA LEU A 38 -1.03 0.28 9.58
C LEU A 38 -2.47 0.72 9.25
N ALA A 39 -2.91 0.46 8.01
CA ALA A 39 -4.24 0.82 7.56
C ALA A 39 -4.78 -0.13 6.49
N LYS A 40 -6.11 -0.26 6.47
CA LYS A 40 -6.88 -0.97 5.44
C LYS A 40 -7.92 0.00 4.91
N ILE A 41 -7.80 0.39 3.66
CA ILE A 41 -8.61 1.47 3.08
C ILE A 41 -9.08 1.13 1.68
N ASN A 42 -10.26 1.63 1.31
CA ASN A 42 -10.64 1.62 -0.09
C ASN A 42 -9.85 2.70 -0.83
N ALA A 43 -9.47 2.43 -2.07
CA ALA A 43 -8.70 3.38 -2.85
C ALA A 43 -9.46 4.69 -3.13
N SER A 44 -10.81 4.66 -3.09
CA SER A 44 -11.64 5.86 -3.14
C SER A 44 -11.52 6.77 -1.91
N GLU A 45 -11.03 6.24 -0.78
CA GLU A 45 -10.92 6.93 0.50
C GLU A 45 -9.49 7.41 0.77
N ILE A 46 -8.60 7.28 -0.22
CA ILE A 46 -7.18 7.39 0.02
C ILE A 46 -6.69 8.77 0.43
N GLU A 47 -7.38 9.81 -0.03
CA GLU A 47 -7.10 11.20 0.33
C GLU A 47 -7.34 11.49 1.82
N LEU A 48 -8.04 10.60 2.53
CA LEU A 48 -8.36 10.75 3.95
C LEU A 48 -7.18 10.41 4.87
N ILE A 49 -6.10 9.79 4.38
CA ILE A 49 -5.03 9.28 5.24
C ILE A 49 -3.91 10.29 5.45
N GLN A 50 -4.20 11.33 6.23
CA GLN A 50 -3.22 12.39 6.51
C GLN A 50 -2.03 11.92 7.35
N GLU A 51 -2.19 10.89 8.18
CA GLU A 51 -1.14 10.36 9.07
C GLU A 51 0.08 9.82 8.32
N TYR A 52 -0.13 9.27 7.11
CA TYR A 52 0.93 8.66 6.31
C TYR A 52 1.36 9.51 5.12
N LYS A 53 0.95 10.78 5.10
CA LYS A 53 1.41 11.76 4.11
C LYS A 53 2.93 11.91 4.17
N ASN A 54 3.55 12.09 3.01
CA ASN A 54 4.99 12.24 2.81
C ASN A 54 5.83 11.04 3.30
N LYS A 55 5.23 9.89 3.59
CA LYS A 55 5.97 8.69 3.96
C LYS A 55 6.63 8.06 2.74
N GLU A 56 7.83 7.54 2.94
CA GLU A 56 8.60 6.89 1.90
C GLU A 56 8.06 5.49 1.65
N VAL A 57 7.76 5.17 0.39
CA VAL A 57 7.35 3.83 -0.03
C VAL A 57 8.58 2.98 -0.29
N THR A 58 8.62 1.80 0.32
CA THR A 58 9.77 0.88 0.24
C THR A 58 9.51 -0.28 -0.71
N GLU A 59 8.28 -0.78 -0.72
CA GLU A 59 7.86 -1.87 -1.58
C GLU A 59 6.37 -1.76 -1.93
N ILE A 60 6.01 -2.22 -3.12
CA ILE A 60 4.63 -2.32 -3.57
C ILE A 60 4.44 -3.72 -4.13
N TYR A 61 3.39 -4.40 -3.70
CA TYR A 61 3.11 -5.75 -4.14
C TYR A 61 1.63 -6.08 -4.11
N SER A 62 1.22 -6.98 -4.99
CA SER A 62 -0.10 -7.60 -4.90
C SER A 62 -0.07 -8.77 -3.93
N SER A 63 -1.15 -8.88 -3.15
CA SER A 63 -1.40 -10.03 -2.28
C SER A 63 -2.89 -10.37 -2.29
N ASN A 64 -3.23 -11.45 -1.60
CA ASN A 64 -4.60 -11.76 -1.25
C ASN A 64 -4.73 -11.79 0.27
N ILE A 65 -5.86 -11.32 0.77
CA ILE A 65 -6.21 -11.39 2.19
C ILE A 65 -7.51 -12.17 2.33
N THR A 66 -7.64 -12.85 3.45
CA THR A 66 -8.89 -13.50 3.84
C THR A 66 -9.60 -12.60 4.84
N GLU A 67 -10.83 -12.19 4.54
CA GLU A 67 -11.72 -11.52 5.49
C GLU A 67 -13.01 -12.34 5.59
N GLY A 68 -13.23 -12.97 6.74
CA GLY A 68 -14.27 -13.98 6.92
C GLY A 68 -13.98 -15.22 6.06
N MET A 69 -14.94 -15.61 5.22
CA MET A 69 -14.81 -16.74 4.28
C MET A 69 -14.40 -16.31 2.86
N ASN A 70 -14.13 -15.02 2.65
CA ASN A 70 -13.87 -14.45 1.33
C ASN A 70 -12.39 -14.10 1.15
N LEU A 71 -11.87 -14.37 -0.05
CA LEU A 71 -10.54 -13.98 -0.48
C LEU A 71 -10.62 -12.71 -1.32
N PHE A 72 -9.92 -11.66 -0.90
CA PHE A 72 -9.85 -10.39 -1.61
C PHE A 72 -8.43 -10.16 -2.13
N SER A 73 -8.32 -9.79 -3.39
CA SER A 73 -7.07 -9.24 -3.91
C SER A 73 -6.87 -7.82 -3.39
N VAL A 74 -5.67 -7.55 -2.89
CA VAL A 74 -5.30 -6.26 -2.32
C VAL A 74 -3.99 -5.76 -2.88
N PHE A 75 -3.90 -4.44 -2.94
CA PHE A 75 -2.68 -3.74 -3.25
C PHE A 75 -1.98 -3.36 -1.96
N VAL A 76 -0.80 -3.92 -1.71
CA VAL A 76 -0.06 -3.66 -0.48
C VAL A 76 1.02 -2.64 -0.77
N ILE A 77 1.07 -1.60 0.06
CA ILE A 77 2.07 -0.54 0.00
C ILE A 77 2.81 -0.56 1.33
N GLU A 78 4.08 -0.92 1.27
CA GLU A 78 4.99 -0.86 2.41
C GLU A 78 5.60 0.53 2.51
N ILE A 79 5.52 1.12 3.71
CA ILE A 79 6.09 2.44 3.99
C ILE A 79 7.11 2.39 5.12
N LYS A 80 8.01 3.37 5.11
CA LYS A 80 8.95 3.62 6.19
C LYS A 80 8.31 4.53 7.24
N ILE A 81 8.21 4.04 8.48
CA ILE A 81 7.81 4.80 9.67
C ILE A 81 9.00 5.01 10.59
#